data_AF-A0A3B9MZY7-F1
#
_entry.id   AF-A0A3B9MZY7-F1
#
_cell.length_a   1.000
_cell.length_b   1.000
_cell.length_c   1.000
_cell.angle_alpha   90.00
_cell.angle_beta   90.00
_cell.angle_gamma   90.00
#
_symmetry.space_group_name_H-M   'P 1'
#
loop_
_entity.id
_entity.type
_entity.pdbx_description
1 polymer ?
#
loop_
_entity_poly.entity_id
_entity_poly.type
_entity_poly.pdbx_seq_one_letter_code
_entity_poly.pdbx_strand_id
1 'polypeptide(L)'
;MIYKFKISVLIILALFTTSSLYSQIIVNQSEVDFSLKIEQDSIYRILTFWKDKDSSIYTSVKYSVSDFNHNSAKKNLTDEISTINQLWDIANDSITFKLQSFNIDYPLLYADILKNHIQAFLDSDEWQNHVKQNGKKLDYEIIKRVMLEANIYVSLDDFLKSKGFSIYGFETEKHGYVTKENLQKAGYSGDEIIPMPFIVWIILTKIY
;
A
#
# COMPACT_ATOMS: atom_id res chain seq x y z
N MET A 1 -25.24 -39.67 -38.75
CA MET A 1 -25.17 -38.20 -38.69
C MET A 1 -25.66 -37.70 -37.31
N ILE A 2 -25.13 -38.23 -36.20
CA ILE A 2 -25.61 -37.93 -34.83
C ILE A 2 -24.44 -37.62 -33.87
N TYR A 3 -23.20 -38.02 -34.22
CA TYR A 3 -22.02 -37.81 -33.38
C TYR A 3 -21.43 -36.38 -33.43
N LYS A 4 -21.69 -35.59 -34.49
CA LYS A 4 -21.14 -34.24 -34.62
C LYS A 4 -21.83 -33.19 -33.73
N PHE A 5 -23.07 -33.43 -33.30
CA PHE A 5 -23.83 -32.49 -32.46
C PHE A 5 -23.47 -32.57 -30.96
N LYS A 6 -22.98 -33.71 -30.47
CA LYS A 6 -22.61 -33.90 -29.05
C LYS A 6 -21.31 -33.18 -28.65
N ILE A 7 -20.38 -33.01 -29.60
CA ILE A 7 -19.08 -32.39 -29.33
C ILE A 7 -19.23 -30.87 -29.17
N SER A 8 -20.12 -30.24 -29.93
CA SER A 8 -20.35 -28.79 -29.88
C SER A 8 -20.98 -28.34 -28.55
N VAL A 9 -21.83 -29.16 -27.94
CA VAL A 9 -22.48 -28.84 -26.64
C VAL A 9 -21.49 -28.92 -25.48
N LEU A 10 -20.50 -29.82 -25.54
CA LEU A 10 -19.47 -29.94 -24.51
C LEU A 10 -18.50 -28.74 -24.49
N ILE A 11 -18.17 -28.18 -25.66
CA ILE A 11 -17.30 -27.00 -25.78
C ILE A 11 -18.01 -25.74 -25.27
N ILE A 12 -19.32 -25.61 -25.50
CA ILE A 12 -20.10 -24.47 -24.99
C ILE A 12 -20.27 -24.55 -23.47
N LEU A 13 -20.49 -25.74 -22.88
CA LEU A 13 -20.52 -25.88 -21.41
C LEU A 13 -19.16 -25.62 -20.75
N ALA A 14 -18.05 -26.00 -21.39
CA ALA A 14 -16.71 -25.72 -20.87
C ALA A 14 -16.36 -24.22 -20.87
N LEU A 15 -17.00 -23.42 -21.73
CA LEU A 15 -16.86 -21.95 -21.75
C LEU A 15 -17.65 -21.25 -20.62
N PHE A 16 -18.58 -21.94 -19.96
CA PHE A 16 -19.32 -21.39 -18.81
C PHE A 16 -18.77 -21.85 -17.45
N THR A 17 -17.81 -22.78 -17.41
CA THR A 17 -17.16 -23.24 -16.17
C THR A 17 -15.86 -22.52 -15.84
N THR A 18 -15.51 -21.45 -16.56
CA THR A 18 -14.62 -20.42 -15.97
C THR A 18 -15.44 -19.60 -14.98
N SER A 19 -16.01 -20.26 -13.98
CA SER A 19 -16.31 -19.62 -12.71
C SER A 19 -14.97 -19.11 -12.22
N SER A 20 -14.68 -17.85 -12.50
CA SER A 20 -13.70 -17.09 -11.75
C SER A 20 -13.99 -17.40 -10.29
N LEU A 21 -13.06 -18.11 -9.64
CA LEU A 21 -13.01 -18.19 -8.20
C LEU A 21 -12.77 -16.75 -7.74
N TYR A 22 -13.82 -15.94 -7.71
CA TYR A 22 -13.79 -14.67 -7.02
C TYR A 22 -13.46 -15.04 -5.59
N SER A 23 -12.24 -14.72 -5.17
CA SER A 23 -11.89 -14.82 -3.77
C SER A 23 -12.97 -14.07 -2.98
N GLN A 24 -13.62 -14.79 -2.07
CA GLN A 24 -14.71 -14.21 -1.29
C GLN A 24 -14.11 -13.19 -0.33
N ILE A 25 -14.64 -11.97 -0.36
CA ILE A 25 -14.25 -10.93 0.58
C ILE A 25 -14.95 -11.22 1.91
N ILE A 26 -14.14 -11.45 2.94
CA ILE A 26 -14.60 -11.66 4.31
C ILE A 26 -14.69 -10.30 4.99
N VAL A 27 -15.87 -9.99 5.52
CA VAL A 27 -16.14 -8.77 6.27
C VAL A 27 -16.18 -9.10 7.76
N ASN A 28 -15.37 -8.41 8.56
CA ASN A 28 -15.40 -8.46 10.02
C ASN A 28 -15.63 -7.06 10.56
N GLN A 29 -16.58 -6.90 11.48
CA GLN A 29 -16.87 -5.62 12.11
C GLN A 29 -16.92 -5.78 13.63
N SER A 30 -16.26 -4.87 14.33
CA SER A 30 -16.29 -4.76 15.80
C SER A 30 -16.74 -3.36 16.23
N GLU A 31 -16.70 -3.09 17.54
CA GLU A 31 -16.99 -1.76 18.08
C GLU A 31 -15.96 -0.69 17.63
N VAL A 32 -14.76 -1.09 17.23
CA VAL A 32 -13.64 -0.17 16.93
C VAL A 32 -13.10 -0.30 15.51
N ASP A 33 -13.46 -1.36 14.78
CA ASP A 33 -12.96 -1.59 13.43
C ASP A 33 -13.99 -2.18 12.45
N PHE A 34 -13.69 -1.99 11.17
CA PHE A 34 -14.34 -2.63 10.03
C PHE A 34 -13.24 -3.12 9.09
N SER A 35 -13.12 -4.44 8.94
CA SER A 35 -12.05 -5.09 8.20
C SER A 35 -12.59 -5.90 7.04
N LEU A 36 -11.99 -5.69 5.87
CA LEU A 36 -12.27 -6.41 4.63
C LEU A 36 -11.04 -7.22 4.27
N LYS A 37 -11.21 -8.54 4.12
CA LYS A 37 -10.12 -9.47 3.86
C LYS A 37 -10.38 -10.26 2.59
N ILE A 38 -9.37 -10.36 1.73
CA ILE A 38 -9.39 -11.23 0.55
C ILE A 38 -8.16 -12.14 0.57
N GLU A 39 -8.36 -13.41 0.24
CA GLU A 39 -7.29 -14.41 0.16
C GLU A 39 -7.17 -14.90 -1.27
N GLN A 40 -6.05 -14.63 -1.91
CA GLN A 40 -5.79 -15.06 -3.28
C GLN A 40 -4.33 -15.49 -3.41
N ASP A 41 -4.10 -16.66 -4.02
CA ASP A 41 -2.76 -17.21 -4.26
C ASP A 41 -1.92 -17.34 -2.98
N SER A 42 -2.57 -17.74 -1.86
CA SER A 42 -1.97 -17.80 -0.51
C SER A 42 -1.48 -16.46 0.05
N ILE A 43 -1.91 -15.35 -0.55
CA ILE A 43 -1.66 -13.99 -0.09
C ILE A 43 -2.95 -13.44 0.51
N TYR A 44 -2.86 -12.94 1.73
CA TYR A 44 -3.93 -12.23 2.42
C TYR A 44 -3.74 -10.74 2.29
N ARG A 45 -4.80 -10.08 1.82
CA ARG A 45 -4.87 -8.63 1.71
C ARG A 45 -6.01 -8.15 2.59
N ILE A 46 -5.71 -7.21 3.47
CA ILE A 46 -6.66 -6.73 4.48
C ILE A 46 -6.69 -5.20 4.43
N LEU A 47 -7.88 -4.64 4.30
CA LEU A 47 -8.16 -3.22 4.47
C LEU A 47 -8.98 -3.05 5.74
N THR A 48 -8.41 -2.39 6.74
CA THR A 48 -9.06 -2.17 8.05
C THR A 48 -9.27 -0.69 8.28
N PHE A 49 -10.51 -0.32 8.59
CA PHE A 49 -10.91 1.01 9.02
C PHE A 49 -11.07 1.02 10.53
N TRP A 50 -10.60 2.08 11.21
CA TRP A 50 -10.75 2.25 12.65
C TRP A 50 -11.55 3.49 13.02
N LYS A 51 -12.22 3.39 14.18
CA LYS A 51 -12.93 4.46 14.86
C LYS A 51 -12.76 4.34 16.36
N ASP A 52 -12.98 5.44 17.06
CA ASP A 52 -13.17 5.38 18.51
C ASP A 52 -14.43 4.57 18.84
N LYS A 53 -14.42 3.89 19.99
CA LYS A 53 -15.51 3.00 20.43
C LYS A 53 -16.88 3.68 20.38
N ASP A 54 -16.94 4.95 20.78
CA ASP A 54 -18.18 5.74 20.86
C ASP A 54 -18.49 6.55 19.58
N SER A 55 -17.64 6.47 18.56
CA SER A 55 -17.85 7.14 17.27
C SER A 55 -18.61 6.22 16.30
N SER A 56 -19.40 6.79 15.39
CA SER A 56 -19.92 6.10 14.21
C SER A 56 -19.09 6.35 12.94
N ILE A 57 -18.11 7.26 13.03
CA ILE A 57 -17.29 7.72 11.90
C ILE A 57 -15.90 7.11 12.02
N TYR A 58 -15.48 6.40 10.98
CA TYR A 58 -14.12 5.88 10.86
C TYR A 58 -13.15 6.97 10.40
N THR A 59 -11.98 7.05 11.04
CA THR A 59 -11.01 8.15 10.88
C THR A 59 -9.64 7.69 10.39
N SER A 60 -9.34 6.39 10.46
CA SER A 60 -8.06 5.84 10.02
C SER A 60 -8.28 4.58 9.22
N VAL A 61 -7.40 4.32 8.27
CA VAL A 61 -7.41 3.09 7.47
C VAL A 61 -6.02 2.49 7.38
N LYS A 62 -5.92 1.16 7.32
CA LYS A 62 -4.68 0.45 7.02
C LYS A 62 -4.88 -0.57 5.93
N TYR A 63 -3.90 -0.65 5.05
CA TYR A 63 -3.74 -1.78 4.15
C TYR A 63 -2.56 -2.65 4.57
N SER A 64 -2.77 -3.96 4.62
CA SER A 64 -1.72 -4.93 4.91
C SER A 64 -1.75 -6.13 3.97
N VAL A 65 -0.55 -6.65 3.64
CA VAL A 65 -0.38 -7.80 2.76
C VAL A 65 0.49 -8.86 3.45
N SER A 66 -0.14 -9.97 3.83
CA SER A 66 0.55 -11.12 4.42
C SER A 66 0.71 -12.24 3.39
N ASP A 67 1.95 -12.59 3.06
CA ASP A 67 2.29 -13.72 2.18
C ASP A 67 2.88 -14.84 3.03
N PHE A 68 2.15 -15.95 3.15
CA PHE A 68 2.52 -17.10 3.99
C PHE A 68 3.59 -17.99 3.35
N ASN A 69 3.80 -17.87 2.04
CA ASN A 69 4.73 -18.72 1.31
C ASN A 69 6.12 -18.07 1.18
N HIS A 70 6.30 -16.86 1.72
CA HIS A 70 7.52 -16.06 1.56
C HIS A 70 7.98 -16.04 0.10
N ASN A 71 7.04 -15.97 -0.84
CA ASN A 71 7.40 -15.89 -2.24
C ASN A 71 8.08 -14.54 -2.42
N SER A 72 9.40 -14.58 -2.50
CA SER A 72 10.33 -13.45 -2.61
C SER A 72 10.13 -12.56 -3.85
N ALA A 73 9.02 -12.74 -4.57
CA ALA A 73 8.61 -11.88 -5.65
C ALA A 73 8.48 -10.44 -5.10
N LYS A 74 9.14 -9.51 -5.79
CA LYS A 74 9.07 -8.09 -5.50
C LYS A 74 7.59 -7.66 -5.54
N LYS A 75 7.06 -7.17 -4.42
CA LYS A 75 5.73 -6.57 -4.35
C LYS A 75 5.83 -5.11 -4.77
N ASN A 76 4.88 -4.60 -5.54
CA ASN A 76 4.76 -3.17 -5.80
C ASN A 76 3.44 -2.68 -5.21
N LEU A 77 3.43 -1.50 -4.60
CA LEU A 77 2.18 -0.91 -4.09
C LEU A 77 1.22 -0.62 -5.24
N THR A 78 1.76 -0.24 -6.40
CA THR A 78 0.99 0.02 -7.63
C THR A 78 0.13 -1.17 -8.05
N ASP A 79 0.65 -2.40 -7.92
CA ASP A 79 -0.08 -3.62 -8.28
C ASP A 79 -1.22 -3.91 -7.28
N GLU A 80 -1.09 -3.42 -6.05
CA GLU A 80 -2.06 -3.62 -4.98
C GLU A 80 -3.22 -2.60 -5.03
N ILE A 81 -3.09 -1.49 -5.78
CA ILE A 81 -4.14 -0.45 -5.90
C ILE A 81 -5.48 -1.03 -6.37
N SER A 82 -5.47 -1.99 -7.30
CA SER A 82 -6.72 -2.62 -7.77
C SER A 82 -7.43 -3.37 -6.64
N THR A 83 -6.70 -4.07 -5.78
CA THR A 83 -7.30 -4.76 -4.63
C THR A 83 -7.74 -3.77 -3.57
N ILE A 84 -6.95 -2.74 -3.28
CA ILE A 84 -7.35 -1.66 -2.38
C ILE A 84 -8.67 -1.04 -2.85
N ASN A 85 -8.81 -0.74 -4.14
CA ASN A 85 -10.04 -0.18 -4.70
C ASN A 85 -11.24 -1.11 -4.50
N GLN A 86 -11.08 -2.41 -4.78
CA GLN A 86 -12.15 -3.39 -4.61
C GLN A 86 -12.64 -3.45 -3.15
N LEU A 87 -11.72 -3.48 -2.19
CA LEU A 87 -12.07 -3.49 -0.77
C LEU A 87 -12.69 -2.15 -0.35
N TRP A 88 -12.12 -1.05 -0.83
CA TRP A 88 -12.61 0.31 -0.54
C TRP A 88 -14.05 0.53 -0.99
N ASP A 89 -14.42 0.07 -2.20
CA ASP A 89 -15.77 0.26 -2.73
C ASP A 89 -16.81 -0.42 -1.84
N ILE A 90 -16.51 -1.62 -1.29
CA ILE A 90 -17.38 -2.28 -0.32
C ILE A 90 -17.45 -1.50 1.00
N ALA A 91 -16.33 -0.98 1.50
CA ALA A 91 -16.35 -0.13 2.69
C ALA A 91 -17.19 1.13 2.49
N ASN A 92 -17.07 1.78 1.33
CA ASN A 92 -17.79 2.99 0.99
C ASN A 92 -19.32 2.81 1.01
N ASP A 93 -19.79 1.62 0.64
CA ASP A 93 -21.20 1.26 0.69
C ASP A 93 -21.67 0.80 2.08
N SER A 94 -20.74 0.47 2.98
CA SER A 94 -21.04 -0.20 4.27
C SER A 94 -20.86 0.70 5.50
N ILE A 95 -19.94 1.66 5.45
CA ILE A 95 -19.55 2.47 6.60
C ILE A 95 -19.41 3.95 6.24
N THR A 96 -19.55 4.82 7.23
CA THR A 96 -19.25 6.25 7.07
C THR A 96 -17.84 6.55 7.58
N PHE A 97 -17.01 7.17 6.74
CA PHE A 97 -15.66 7.58 7.14
C PHE A 97 -15.35 9.03 6.79
N LYS A 98 -14.52 9.64 7.63
CA LYS A 98 -13.85 10.92 7.40
C LYS A 98 -12.39 10.71 7.74
N LEU A 99 -11.67 10.10 6.80
CA LEU A 99 -10.31 9.65 7.03
C LEU A 99 -9.35 10.83 7.25
N GLN A 100 -8.50 10.64 8.24
CA GLN A 100 -7.42 11.52 8.66
C GLN A 100 -6.05 10.85 8.43
N SER A 101 -6.01 9.52 8.39
CA SER A 101 -4.77 8.79 8.14
C SER A 101 -4.96 7.52 7.30
N PHE A 102 -3.91 7.18 6.56
CA PHE A 102 -3.74 5.91 5.88
C PHE A 102 -2.41 5.30 6.33
N ASN A 103 -2.43 4.06 6.80
CA ASN A 103 -1.22 3.29 7.04
C ASN A 103 -1.07 2.21 5.96
N ILE A 104 0.15 2.07 5.45
CA ILE A 104 0.54 0.86 4.74
C ILE A 104 1.63 0.18 5.55
N ASP A 105 1.80 -1.13 5.35
CA ASP A 105 2.93 -1.86 5.92
C ASP A 105 4.29 -1.21 5.51
N TYR A 106 5.38 -1.71 6.09
CA TYR A 106 6.74 -1.17 5.93
C TYR A 106 7.07 -0.78 4.46
N PRO A 107 7.57 0.43 4.20
CA PRO A 107 7.88 0.88 2.83
C PRO A 107 8.85 -0.04 2.09
N LEU A 108 9.78 -0.68 2.83
CA LEU A 108 10.73 -1.67 2.32
C LEU A 108 10.09 -2.91 1.69
N LEU A 109 8.82 -3.20 1.97
CA LEU A 109 8.11 -4.34 1.38
C LEU A 109 7.74 -4.09 -0.08
N TYR A 110 7.62 -2.83 -0.48
CA TYR A 110 7.18 -2.43 -1.81
C TYR A 110 8.37 -1.91 -2.62
N ALA A 111 8.70 -2.59 -3.72
CA ALA A 111 9.88 -2.30 -4.53
C ALA A 111 9.78 -0.96 -5.27
N ASP A 112 8.59 -0.57 -5.71
CA ASP A 112 8.31 0.75 -6.29
C ASP A 112 8.49 1.87 -5.24
N ILE A 113 7.90 1.71 -4.06
CA ILE A 113 8.07 2.67 -2.96
C ILE A 113 9.53 2.78 -2.54
N LEU A 114 10.25 1.66 -2.39
CA LEU A 114 11.67 1.68 -2.05
C LEU A 114 12.49 2.46 -3.08
N LYS A 115 12.24 2.24 -4.38
CA LYS A 115 12.94 2.96 -5.44
C LYS A 115 12.63 4.45 -5.43
N ASN A 116 11.35 4.82 -5.33
CA ASN A 116 10.92 6.23 -5.25
C ASN A 116 11.56 6.92 -4.03
N HIS A 117 11.58 6.22 -2.90
CA HIS A 117 12.18 6.71 -1.66
C HIS A 117 13.69 6.92 -1.83
N ILE A 118 14.44 5.93 -2.32
CA ILE A 118 15.89 6.10 -2.55
C ILE A 118 16.15 7.28 -3.49
N GLN A 119 15.43 7.35 -4.60
CA GLN A 119 15.61 8.41 -5.59
C GLN A 119 15.32 9.80 -4.98
N ALA A 120 14.23 9.93 -4.21
CA ALA A 120 13.88 11.18 -3.53
C ALA A 120 15.00 11.69 -2.61
N PHE A 121 15.65 10.80 -1.87
CA PHE A 121 16.76 11.18 -0.98
C PHE A 121 18.07 11.44 -1.73
N LEU A 122 18.31 10.78 -2.87
CA LEU A 122 19.45 11.08 -3.72
C LEU A 122 19.34 12.44 -4.39
N ASP A 123 18.12 12.81 -4.82
CA ASP A 123 17.84 14.07 -5.51
C ASP A 123 17.64 15.26 -4.55
N SER A 124 17.45 15.00 -3.26
CA SER A 124 17.24 16.05 -2.26
C SER A 124 18.55 16.74 -1.87
N ASP A 125 18.76 17.96 -2.36
CA ASP A 125 19.86 18.82 -1.93
C ASP A 125 19.88 19.03 -0.40
N GLU A 126 18.71 19.18 0.22
CA GLU A 126 18.57 19.33 1.67
C GLU A 126 19.13 18.11 2.40
N TRP A 127 18.75 16.90 1.98
CA TRP A 127 19.28 15.67 2.58
C TRP A 127 20.77 15.47 2.30
N GLN A 128 21.22 15.70 1.07
CA GLN A 128 22.64 15.54 0.71
C GLN A 128 23.52 16.50 1.51
N ASN A 129 23.06 17.73 1.75
CA ASN A 129 23.76 18.69 2.59
C ASN A 129 23.76 18.27 4.07
N HIS A 130 22.63 17.76 4.57
CA HIS A 130 22.55 17.21 5.93
C HIS A 130 23.53 16.05 6.13
N VAL A 131 23.61 15.10 5.19
CA VAL A 131 24.56 13.97 5.26
C VAL A 131 26.01 14.45 5.24
N LYS A 132 26.36 15.45 4.42
CA LYS A 132 27.72 16.01 4.38
C LYS A 132 28.12 16.66 5.71
N GLN A 133 27.19 17.34 6.39
CA GLN A 133 27.46 18.07 7.62
C GLN A 133 27.36 17.19 8.88
N ASN A 134 26.41 16.26 8.90
CA ASN A 134 26.00 15.53 10.11
C ASN A 134 26.17 14.00 9.99
N GLY A 135 26.60 13.49 8.83
CA GLY A 135 26.76 12.06 8.58
C GLY A 135 25.42 11.30 8.66
N LYS A 136 25.42 10.17 9.39
CA LYS A 136 24.24 9.30 9.60
C LYS A 136 23.39 9.74 10.79
N LYS A 137 23.23 11.04 11.02
CA LYS A 137 22.26 11.54 12.01
C LYS A 137 20.88 11.58 11.35
N LEU A 138 19.86 11.05 12.00
CA LEU A 138 18.48 11.13 11.49
C LEU A 138 17.88 12.50 11.79
N ASP A 139 17.30 13.13 10.77
CA ASP A 139 16.49 14.35 10.90
C ASP A 139 15.08 14.06 10.39
N TYR A 140 14.13 13.93 11.31
CA TYR A 140 12.78 13.45 11.01
C TYR A 140 11.99 14.49 10.23
N GLU A 141 12.28 15.79 10.41
CA GLU A 141 11.59 16.84 9.67
C GLU A 141 12.04 16.89 8.22
N ILE A 142 13.36 16.79 7.97
CA ILE A 142 13.89 16.66 6.59
C ILE A 142 13.33 15.41 5.93
N ILE A 143 13.34 14.28 6.64
CA ILE A 143 12.85 13.00 6.10
C ILE A 143 11.39 13.12 5.64
N LYS A 144 10.49 13.58 6.51
CA LYS A 144 9.07 13.75 6.18
C LYS A 144 8.86 14.72 5.00
N ARG A 145 9.62 15.80 4.95
CA ARG A 145 9.52 16.80 3.88
C ARG A 145 9.94 16.23 2.53
N VAL A 146 11.10 15.57 2.46
CA VAL A 146 11.59 14.93 1.24
C VAL A 146 10.60 13.88 0.73
N MET A 147 10.05 13.06 1.63
CA MET A 147 9.01 12.07 1.27
C MET A 147 7.77 12.73 0.65
N LEU A 148 7.35 13.89 1.18
CA LEU A 148 6.15 14.60 0.74
C LEU A 148 6.37 15.32 -0.59
N GLU A 149 7.45 16.08 -0.71
CA GLU A 149 7.78 16.83 -1.92
C GLU A 149 8.01 15.91 -3.13
N ALA A 150 8.63 14.74 -2.90
CA ALA A 150 8.87 13.76 -3.96
C ALA A 150 7.67 12.85 -4.26
N ASN A 151 6.56 12.97 -3.52
CA ASN A 151 5.39 12.09 -3.61
C ASN A 151 5.75 10.61 -3.70
N ILE A 152 6.50 10.10 -2.72
CA ILE A 152 7.05 8.72 -2.79
C ILE A 152 5.97 7.63 -2.90
N TYR A 153 4.73 7.95 -2.50
CA TYR A 153 3.54 7.10 -2.56
C TYR A 153 2.61 7.45 -3.73
N VAL A 154 3.16 7.91 -4.86
CA VAL A 154 2.39 8.42 -6.02
C VAL A 154 1.18 7.56 -6.41
N SER A 155 1.32 6.22 -6.48
CA SER A 155 0.21 5.34 -6.85
C SER A 155 -0.93 5.34 -5.84
N LEU A 156 -0.61 5.43 -4.54
CA LEU A 156 -1.60 5.57 -3.48
C LEU A 156 -2.19 6.98 -3.43
N ASP A 157 -1.38 8.02 -3.66
CA ASP A 157 -1.85 9.41 -3.73
C ASP A 157 -2.86 9.61 -4.87
N ASP A 158 -2.58 9.08 -6.06
CA ASP A 158 -3.50 9.11 -7.20
C ASP A 158 -4.81 8.38 -6.90
N PHE A 159 -4.72 7.20 -6.26
CA PHE A 159 -5.90 6.48 -5.77
C PHE A 159 -6.70 7.31 -4.77
N LEU A 160 -6.05 7.88 -3.74
CA LEU A 160 -6.71 8.69 -2.71
C LEU A 160 -7.38 9.93 -3.30
N LYS A 161 -6.74 10.59 -4.26
CA LYS A 161 -7.31 11.72 -5.00
C LYS A 161 -8.59 11.33 -5.73
N SER A 162 -8.61 10.14 -6.35
CA SER A 162 -9.83 9.61 -6.97
C SER A 162 -10.98 9.38 -5.98
N LYS A 163 -10.66 9.23 -4.69
CA LYS A 163 -11.62 9.06 -3.59
C LYS A 163 -11.87 10.36 -2.80
N GLY A 164 -11.38 11.50 -3.27
CA GLY A 164 -11.59 12.82 -2.66
C GLY A 164 -10.67 13.15 -1.49
N PHE A 165 -9.54 12.46 -1.37
CA PHE A 165 -8.51 12.69 -0.34
C PHE A 165 -7.18 13.09 -0.98
N SER A 166 -6.37 13.87 -0.27
CA SER A 166 -4.98 14.15 -0.65
C SER A 166 -4.05 13.82 0.50
N ILE A 167 -2.87 13.32 0.19
CA ILE A 167 -1.76 13.25 1.15
C ILE A 167 -1.30 14.68 1.44
N TYR A 168 -1.20 15.07 2.71
CA TYR A 168 -0.68 16.40 3.10
C TYR A 168 0.49 16.33 4.09
N GLY A 169 0.84 15.14 4.57
CA GLY A 169 1.95 14.95 5.48
C GLY A 169 2.17 13.49 5.85
N PHE A 170 3.21 13.27 6.65
CA PHE A 170 3.54 11.97 7.20
C PHE A 170 3.81 12.10 8.69
N GLU A 171 3.39 11.11 9.46
CA GLU A 171 3.91 10.82 10.79
C GLU A 171 4.68 9.51 10.75
N THR A 172 5.79 9.47 11.47
CA THR A 172 6.76 8.38 11.43
C THR A 172 7.29 8.13 12.82
N GLU A 173 7.31 6.88 13.27
CA GLU A 173 7.75 6.58 14.64
C GLU A 173 9.26 6.39 14.76
N LYS A 174 9.81 5.42 14.02
CA LYS A 174 11.22 5.01 14.10
C LYS A 174 11.80 4.92 12.70
N HIS A 175 13.07 5.28 12.58
CA HIS A 175 13.82 5.18 11.34
C HIS A 175 15.09 4.36 11.51
N GLY A 176 15.43 3.65 10.45
CA GLY A 176 16.75 3.09 10.24
C GLY A 176 17.36 3.62 8.95
N TYR A 177 18.23 2.81 8.35
CA TYR A 177 18.79 3.05 7.03
C TYR A 177 18.47 1.87 6.12
N VAL A 178 18.30 2.15 4.84
CA VAL A 178 18.24 1.07 3.84
C VAL A 178 19.55 0.29 3.89
N THR A 179 19.47 -1.03 3.98
CA THR A 179 20.66 -1.89 4.01
C THR A 179 21.33 -1.91 2.65
N LYS A 180 22.64 -2.19 2.63
CA LYS A 180 23.41 -2.39 1.39
C LYS A 180 22.74 -3.40 0.44
N GLU A 181 22.24 -4.50 1.01
CA GLU A 181 21.54 -5.53 0.24
C GLU A 181 20.26 -4.98 -0.43
N ASN A 182 19.45 -4.20 0.29
CA ASN A 182 18.21 -3.63 -0.26
C ASN A 182 18.49 -2.55 -1.31
N LEU A 183 19.54 -1.73 -1.12
CA LEU A 183 20.02 -0.78 -2.12
C LEU A 183 20.44 -1.51 -3.42
N GLN A 184 21.25 -2.56 -3.29
CA GLN A 184 21.68 -3.35 -4.44
C GLN A 184 20.52 -4.05 -5.15
N LYS A 185 19.56 -4.62 -4.41
CA LYS A 185 18.32 -5.20 -4.98
C LYS A 185 17.47 -4.19 -5.73
N ALA A 186 17.54 -2.91 -5.35
CA ALA A 186 16.86 -1.80 -6.00
C ALA A 186 17.65 -1.22 -7.19
N GLY A 187 18.90 -1.64 -7.40
CA GLY A 187 19.75 -1.24 -8.54
C GLY A 187 20.80 -0.18 -8.23
N TYR A 188 21.08 0.07 -6.94
CA TYR A 188 22.00 1.11 -6.47
C TYR A 188 23.35 0.51 -6.01
N SER A 189 24.34 1.37 -5.74
CA SER A 189 25.71 0.92 -5.41
C SER A 189 25.79 0.17 -4.08
N GLY A 190 24.95 0.57 -3.12
CA GLY A 190 24.92 0.03 -1.76
C GLY A 190 25.63 0.91 -0.72
N ASP A 191 26.23 2.01 -1.15
CA ASP A 191 26.94 2.96 -0.27
C ASP A 191 26.09 4.21 0.04
N GLU A 192 24.90 4.31 -0.54
CA GLU A 192 23.97 5.41 -0.32
C GLU A 192 23.49 5.47 1.15
N ILE A 193 23.42 6.68 1.72
CA ILE A 193 22.90 6.90 3.07
C ILE A 193 21.43 7.31 2.95
N ILE A 194 20.55 6.31 2.90
CA ILE A 194 19.11 6.51 2.71
C ILE A 194 18.39 6.20 4.02
N PRO A 195 17.75 7.18 4.68
CA PRO A 195 16.97 6.95 5.88
C PRO A 195 15.69 6.21 5.51
N MET A 196 15.17 5.36 6.38
CA MET A 196 13.99 4.56 6.09
C MET A 196 13.08 4.46 7.30
N PRO A 197 11.84 5.00 7.25
CA PRO A 197 10.88 4.81 8.33
C PRO A 197 10.44 3.34 8.40
N PHE A 198 10.26 2.85 9.62
CA PHE A 198 9.67 1.54 9.87
C PHE A 198 8.14 1.60 9.77
N ILE A 199 7.52 2.63 10.33
CA ILE A 199 6.07 2.82 10.27
C ILE A 199 5.80 4.21 9.72
N VAL A 200 4.90 4.29 8.76
CA VAL A 200 4.46 5.55 8.14
C VAL A 200 2.95 5.65 8.27
N TRP A 201 2.52 6.71 8.95
CA TRP A 201 1.13 7.17 8.95
C TRP A 201 1.04 8.30 7.93
N ILE A 202 0.38 8.04 6.82
CA ILE A 202 0.14 9.01 5.77
C ILE A 202 -1.04 9.87 6.22
N ILE A 203 -0.85 11.16 6.36
CA ILE A 203 -1.88 12.06 6.88
C ILE A 203 -2.70 12.63 5.71
N LEU A 204 -4.02 12.53 5.84
CA LEU A 204 -4.98 12.78 4.78
C LEU A 204 -5.85 14.00 5.03
N THR A 205 -6.06 14.80 3.99
CA THR A 205 -7.03 15.89 3.98
C THR A 205 -8.07 15.67 2.91
N LYS A 206 -9.27 16.22 3.11
CA LYS A 206 -10.34 16.17 2.11
C LYS A 206 -10.08 17.22 1.02
N ILE A 207 -10.24 16.83 -0.23
CA ILE A 207 -10.22 17.73 -1.38
C ILE A 207 -11.60 18.39 -1.47
N TYR A 208 -11.64 19.73 -1.47
CA TYR A 208 -12.86 20.54 -1.60
C TYR A 208 -13.12 20.89 -3.07
#